data_AF-A0A2K8NR71-F1
#
_entry.id   AF-A0A2K8NR71-F1
#
_cell.length_a   1.000
_cell.length_b   1.000
_cell.length_c   1.000
_cell.angle_alpha   90.00
_cell.angle_beta   90.00
_cell.angle_gamma   90.00
#
_symmetry.space_group_name_H-M   'P 1'
#
loop_
_entity.id
_entity.type
_entity.pdbx_description
1 polymer ?
#
loop_
_entity_poly.entity_id
_entity_poly.type
_entity_poly.pdbx_seq_one_letter_code
_entity_poly.pdbx_strand_id
1 'polypeptide(L)'
;MARVKFGKVTRSRRKRWIKRAKGYYGLKKSSYKKAHEQVVRSMAYAFVGRKEKKRDFRKLWIARINAAVRPYGLSYSRFMHGLKVANVDVNRKMLSELAINNPQDFEKMVNLVQTTLNQPVTHPDLMPIKVPTAKVTTNTKVVTSEVAVEPTKVIETVKAVEMVEVTEVVDNENQEDYLATIETKYAQELKPKRTKKTTDEAEAPKVAKADLSLEERSTLDGSDKISESRDELEKHAMTLKAKLPTTEKALLKADVKTMTKKEIIKYMRKVSNKLAK
;
A
#
# COMPACT_ATOMS: atom_id res chain seq x y z
N MET A 1 -40.23 -38.59 43.76
CA MET A 1 -39.04 -37.85 43.25
C MET A 1 -38.58 -36.85 44.31
N ALA A 2 -37.28 -36.74 44.59
CA ALA A 2 -36.77 -35.82 45.61
C ALA A 2 -36.74 -34.35 45.12
N ARG A 3 -37.16 -33.40 45.98
CA ARG A 3 -37.15 -31.96 45.66
C ARG A 3 -35.75 -31.35 45.85
N VAL A 4 -35.12 -30.89 44.77
CA VAL A 4 -33.81 -30.21 44.83
C VAL A 4 -33.97 -28.69 44.96
N LYS A 5 -33.23 -28.05 45.88
CA LYS A 5 -33.22 -26.59 46.08
C LYS A 5 -32.03 -25.93 45.35
N PHE A 6 -32.28 -24.88 44.56
CA PHE A 6 -31.25 -24.24 43.70
C PHE A 6 -30.48 -23.05 44.30
N GLY A 7 -30.74 -22.67 45.55
CA GLY A 7 -30.25 -21.39 46.12
C GLY A 7 -28.74 -21.15 46.03
N LYS A 8 -27.92 -22.17 46.31
CA LYS A 8 -26.44 -22.08 46.23
C LYS A 8 -25.98 -21.83 44.79
N VAL A 9 -26.53 -22.57 43.82
CA VAL A 9 -26.19 -22.46 42.39
C VAL A 9 -26.55 -21.08 41.85
N THR A 10 -27.75 -20.58 42.17
CA THR A 10 -28.18 -19.24 41.76
C THR A 10 -27.29 -18.14 42.33
N ARG A 11 -26.91 -18.24 43.63
CA ARG A 11 -26.02 -17.26 44.28
C ARG A 11 -24.64 -17.23 43.63
N SER A 12 -24.06 -18.40 43.34
CA SER A 12 -22.77 -18.53 42.66
C SER A 12 -22.80 -17.94 41.24
N ARG A 13 -23.86 -18.19 40.46
CA ARG A 13 -24.06 -17.58 39.14
C ARG A 13 -24.10 -16.05 39.23
N ARG A 14 -24.91 -15.49 40.15
CA ARG A 14 -25.02 -14.03 40.34
C ARG A 14 -23.68 -13.39 40.73
N LYS A 15 -22.96 -13.98 41.69
CA LYS A 15 -21.63 -13.52 42.12
C LYS A 15 -20.64 -13.49 40.96
N ARG A 16 -20.64 -14.50 40.07
CA ARG A 16 -19.76 -14.56 38.89
C ARG A 16 -19.95 -13.36 37.96
N TRP A 17 -21.20 -12.99 37.66
CA TRP A 17 -21.52 -11.87 36.78
C TRP A 17 -21.21 -10.51 37.43
N ILE A 18 -21.56 -10.34 38.70
CA ILE A 18 -21.23 -9.12 39.45
C ILE A 18 -19.71 -8.93 39.56
N LYS A 19 -18.94 -10.02 39.75
CA LYS A 19 -17.46 -9.97 39.76
C LYS A 19 -16.89 -9.44 38.43
N ARG A 20 -17.51 -9.77 37.29
CA ARG A 20 -17.10 -9.26 35.97
C ARG A 20 -17.53 -7.83 35.71
N ALA A 21 -18.61 -7.39 36.35
CA ALA A 21 -19.15 -6.03 36.22
C ALA A 21 -18.49 -5.00 37.17
N LYS A 22 -17.47 -5.42 37.93
CA LYS A 22 -16.70 -4.50 38.79
C LYS A 22 -16.13 -3.36 37.95
N GLY A 23 -16.26 -2.12 38.43
CA GLY A 23 -15.84 -0.91 37.72
C GLY A 23 -16.93 -0.27 36.84
N TYR A 24 -18.06 -0.95 36.61
CA TYR A 24 -19.18 -0.32 35.91
C TYR A 24 -19.88 0.74 36.77
N TYR A 25 -20.43 1.76 36.10
CA TYR A 25 -21.10 2.87 36.76
C TYR A 25 -22.55 2.55 37.19
N GLY A 26 -22.98 3.12 38.31
CA GLY A 26 -24.36 3.02 38.82
C GLY A 26 -24.82 1.59 39.15
N LEU A 27 -26.06 1.25 38.76
CA LEU A 27 -26.65 -0.06 39.05
C LEU A 27 -25.99 -1.23 38.29
N LYS A 28 -25.20 -0.94 37.26
CA LYS A 28 -24.55 -1.96 36.41
C LYS A 28 -23.46 -2.74 37.15
N LYS A 29 -22.93 -2.23 38.27
CA LYS A 29 -22.01 -2.97 39.15
C LYS A 29 -22.68 -3.74 40.29
N SER A 30 -23.93 -3.42 40.64
CA SER A 30 -24.60 -3.94 41.85
C SER A 30 -25.77 -4.88 41.52
N SER A 31 -26.65 -4.50 40.60
CA SER A 31 -27.84 -5.29 40.25
C SER A 31 -27.49 -6.40 39.26
N TYR A 32 -27.82 -7.66 39.59
CA TYR A 32 -27.53 -8.81 38.73
C TYR A 32 -28.10 -8.67 37.31
N LYS A 33 -29.35 -8.22 37.17
CA LYS A 33 -30.02 -8.10 35.87
C LYS A 33 -29.28 -7.09 34.98
N LYS A 34 -29.01 -5.89 35.52
CA LYS A 34 -28.30 -4.82 34.80
C LYS A 34 -26.83 -5.16 34.55
N ALA A 35 -26.16 -5.80 35.51
CA ALA A 35 -24.79 -6.28 35.35
C ALA A 35 -24.70 -7.32 34.22
N HIS A 36 -25.61 -8.29 34.19
CA HIS A 36 -25.63 -9.31 33.14
C HIS A 36 -25.82 -8.72 31.75
N GLU A 37 -26.85 -7.87 31.57
CA GLU A 37 -27.10 -7.14 30.31
C GLU A 37 -25.86 -6.36 29.85
N GLN A 38 -25.24 -5.61 30.76
CA GLN A 38 -24.06 -4.80 30.44
C GLN A 38 -22.84 -5.66 30.10
N VAL A 39 -22.53 -6.69 30.88
CA VAL A 39 -21.35 -7.55 30.64
C VAL A 39 -21.47 -8.25 29.29
N VAL A 40 -22.65 -8.78 28.95
CA VAL A 40 -22.88 -9.43 27.65
C VAL A 40 -22.65 -8.44 26.50
N ARG A 41 -23.19 -7.22 26.59
CA ARG A 41 -22.97 -6.16 25.59
C ARG A 41 -21.49 -5.76 25.50
N SER A 42 -20.82 -5.61 26.64
CA SER A 42 -19.38 -5.30 26.69
C SER A 42 -18.52 -6.42 26.11
N MET A 43 -18.90 -7.69 26.26
CA MET A 43 -18.22 -8.82 25.62
C MET A 43 -18.36 -8.79 24.09
N ALA A 44 -19.55 -8.45 23.58
CA ALA A 44 -19.77 -8.25 22.15
C ALA A 44 -18.91 -7.11 21.61
N TYR A 45 -18.88 -5.97 22.29
CA TYR A 45 -18.00 -4.85 21.93
C TYR A 45 -16.52 -5.18 22.04
N ALA A 46 -16.09 -5.93 23.04
CA ALA A 46 -14.70 -6.37 23.15
C ALA A 46 -14.29 -7.27 21.96
N PHE A 47 -15.20 -8.11 21.46
CA PHE A 47 -14.94 -8.92 20.28
C PHE A 47 -14.76 -8.07 19.02
N VAL A 48 -15.67 -7.11 18.79
CA VAL A 48 -15.57 -6.15 17.68
C VAL A 48 -14.30 -5.31 17.80
N GLY A 49 -14.06 -4.72 18.97
CA GLY A 49 -12.89 -3.88 19.25
C GLY A 49 -11.55 -4.60 19.06
N ARG A 50 -11.46 -5.92 19.31
CA ARG A 50 -10.24 -6.69 19.00
C ARG A 50 -9.95 -6.76 17.50
N LYS A 51 -10.99 -6.78 16.66
CA LYS A 51 -10.84 -6.75 15.20
C LYS A 51 -10.50 -5.33 14.73
N GLU A 52 -11.19 -4.33 15.27
CA GLU A 52 -10.97 -2.91 14.93
C GLU A 52 -9.60 -2.39 15.35
N LYS A 53 -9.07 -2.81 16.50
CA LYS A 53 -7.75 -2.43 17.01
C LYS A 53 -6.66 -2.55 15.93
N LYS A 54 -6.69 -3.61 15.11
CA LYS A 54 -5.73 -3.82 14.02
C LYS A 54 -5.83 -2.73 12.95
N ARG A 55 -7.04 -2.29 12.61
CA ARG A 55 -7.32 -1.20 11.67
C ARG A 55 -6.91 0.15 12.26
N ASP A 56 -7.19 0.38 13.54
CA ASP A 56 -6.86 1.64 14.22
C ASP A 56 -5.35 1.86 14.28
N PHE A 57 -4.58 0.83 14.67
CA PHE A 57 -3.11 0.91 14.64
C PHE A 57 -2.58 1.11 13.24
N ARG A 58 -3.14 0.42 12.23
CA ARG A 58 -2.73 0.63 10.83
C ARG A 58 -3.01 2.06 10.39
N LYS A 59 -4.17 2.63 10.73
CA LYS A 59 -4.53 4.02 10.43
C LYS A 59 -3.55 4.98 11.09
N LEU A 60 -3.18 4.73 12.35
CA LEU A 60 -2.19 5.52 13.07
C LEU A 60 -0.80 5.47 12.41
N TRP A 61 -0.31 4.28 12.07
CA TRP A 61 0.98 4.13 11.40
C TRP A 61 1.01 4.84 10.04
N ILE A 62 -0.06 4.74 9.26
CA ILE A 62 -0.17 5.46 7.98
C ILE A 62 -0.14 6.98 8.20
N ALA A 63 -0.87 7.48 9.21
CA ALA A 63 -0.87 8.91 9.52
C ALA A 63 0.53 9.41 9.92
N ARG A 64 1.25 8.64 10.74
CA ARG A 64 2.63 8.94 11.15
C ARG A 64 3.60 8.93 9.98
N ILE A 65 3.57 7.87 9.15
CA ILE A 65 4.43 7.78 7.95
C ILE A 65 4.10 8.90 6.98
N ASN A 66 2.83 9.21 6.75
CA ASN A 66 2.44 10.32 5.89
C ASN A 66 3.02 11.64 6.41
N ALA A 67 2.92 11.93 7.72
CA ALA A 67 3.53 13.12 8.29
C ALA A 67 5.06 13.16 8.13
N ALA A 68 5.74 12.02 8.30
CA ALA A 68 7.20 11.92 8.17
C ALA A 68 7.70 12.09 6.73
N VAL A 69 6.92 11.68 5.74
CA VAL A 69 7.30 11.70 4.31
C VAL A 69 7.03 13.05 3.65
N ARG A 70 6.09 13.85 4.18
CA ARG A 70 5.69 15.15 3.61
C ARG A 70 6.81 16.20 3.55
N PRO A 71 7.69 16.34 4.55
CA PRO A 71 8.84 17.24 4.47
C PRO A 71 9.76 16.96 3.29
N TYR A 72 9.81 15.72 2.80
CA TYR A 72 10.63 15.30 1.66
C TYR A 72 9.88 15.40 0.31
N GLY A 73 8.76 16.13 0.25
CA GLY A 73 7.98 16.33 -0.98
C GLY A 73 7.21 15.10 -1.49
N LEU A 74 7.26 13.98 -0.77
CA LEU A 74 6.59 12.74 -1.16
C LEU A 74 5.21 12.60 -0.51
N SER A 75 4.31 11.87 -1.18
CA SER A 75 3.06 11.40 -0.56
C SER A 75 3.21 9.96 -0.09
N TYR A 76 2.47 9.58 0.95
CA TYR A 76 2.46 8.20 1.47
C TYR A 76 2.27 7.13 0.37
N SER A 77 1.34 7.35 -0.57
CA SER A 77 1.08 6.40 -1.66
C SER A 77 2.30 6.22 -2.57
N ARG A 78 2.98 7.32 -2.90
CA ARG A 78 4.19 7.29 -3.74
C ARG A 78 5.37 6.66 -3.00
N PHE A 79 5.52 6.96 -1.70
CA PHE A 79 6.53 6.33 -0.87
C PHE A 79 6.35 4.81 -0.75
N MET A 80 5.13 4.34 -0.46
CA MET A 80 4.86 2.89 -0.40
C MET A 80 5.02 2.20 -1.77
N HIS A 81 4.70 2.90 -2.86
CA HIS A 81 4.95 2.39 -4.20
C HIS A 81 6.46 2.25 -4.46
N GLY A 82 7.24 3.28 -4.15
CA GLY A 82 8.70 3.25 -4.30
C GLY A 82 9.37 2.18 -3.45
N LEU A 83 8.95 1.98 -2.20
CA LEU A 83 9.45 0.86 -1.38
C LEU A 83 9.18 -0.51 -2.02
N LYS A 84 8.02 -0.67 -2.68
CA LYS A 84 7.69 -1.90 -3.40
C LYS A 84 8.56 -2.08 -4.65
N VAL A 85 8.79 -1.02 -5.41
CA VAL A 85 9.67 -1.04 -6.60
C VAL A 85 11.12 -1.35 -6.19
N ALA A 86 11.56 -0.79 -5.07
CA ALA A 86 12.85 -1.07 -4.45
C ALA A 86 12.99 -2.49 -3.86
N ASN A 87 11.93 -3.31 -3.90
CA ASN A 87 11.86 -4.63 -3.26
C ASN A 87 12.16 -4.64 -1.75
N VAL A 88 11.81 -3.55 -1.06
CA VAL A 88 11.98 -3.43 0.40
C VAL A 88 10.68 -3.79 1.11
N ASP A 89 10.58 -5.02 1.61
CA ASP A 89 9.40 -5.48 2.35
C ASP A 89 9.50 -5.14 3.84
N VAL A 90 8.96 -3.98 4.22
CA VAL A 90 8.94 -3.51 5.61
C VAL A 90 7.52 -3.24 6.08
N ASN A 91 7.21 -3.77 7.26
CA ASN A 91 5.95 -3.55 7.93
C ASN A 91 5.77 -2.07 8.32
N ARG A 92 4.54 -1.55 8.15
CA ARG A 92 4.18 -0.17 8.51
C ARG A 92 4.38 0.16 9.98
N LYS A 93 4.25 -0.84 10.86
CA LYS A 93 4.59 -0.70 12.28
C LYS A 93 6.06 -0.28 12.44
N MET A 94 6.96 -0.99 11.76
CA MET A 94 8.40 -0.72 11.84
C MET A 94 8.75 0.60 11.16
N LEU A 95 8.19 0.88 9.97
CA LEU A 95 8.39 2.19 9.30
C LEU A 95 7.94 3.36 10.17
N SER A 96 6.78 3.24 10.84
CA SER A 96 6.29 4.27 11.74
C SER A 96 7.16 4.43 12.99
N GLU A 97 7.79 3.37 13.47
CA GLU A 97 8.66 3.41 14.64
C GLU A 97 10.03 4.01 14.28
N LEU A 98 10.55 3.63 13.12
CA LEU A 98 11.80 4.13 12.56
C LEU A 98 11.71 5.65 12.32
N ALA A 99 10.58 6.11 11.77
CA ALA A 99 10.31 7.54 11.59
C ALA A 99 10.28 8.36 12.89
N ILE A 100 9.99 7.73 14.05
CA ILE A 100 9.95 8.42 15.35
C ILE A 100 11.30 8.35 16.06
N ASN A 101 11.88 7.16 16.14
CA ASN A 101 13.07 6.94 16.97
C ASN A 101 14.36 7.33 16.24
N ASN A 102 14.47 7.02 14.94
CA ASN A 102 15.69 7.18 14.16
C ASN A 102 15.41 7.91 12.83
N PRO A 103 15.22 9.25 12.84
CA PRO A 103 14.91 10.00 11.63
C PRO A 103 16.00 9.92 10.55
N GLN A 104 17.27 9.79 10.96
CA GLN A 104 18.42 9.67 10.05
C GLN A 104 18.35 8.41 9.16
N ASP A 105 17.93 7.28 9.73
CA ASP A 105 17.77 6.04 8.95
C ASP A 105 16.50 6.10 8.08
N PHE A 106 15.48 6.84 8.51
CA PHE A 106 14.27 7.05 7.73
C PHE A 106 14.58 7.87 6.47
N GLU A 107 15.43 8.87 6.60
CA GLU A 107 15.89 9.71 5.49
C GLU A 107 16.64 8.88 4.43
N LYS A 108 17.54 7.98 4.83
CA LYS A 108 18.20 7.05 3.89
C LYS A 108 17.20 6.23 3.07
N MET A 109 16.13 5.77 3.71
CA MET A 109 15.06 5.01 3.05
C MET A 109 14.26 5.89 2.08
N VAL A 110 14.00 7.14 2.44
CA VAL A 110 13.34 8.11 1.57
C VAL A 110 14.20 8.42 0.35
N ASN A 111 15.51 8.63 0.54
CA ASN A 111 16.45 8.90 -0.55
C ASN A 111 16.52 7.71 -1.52
N LEU A 112 16.62 6.48 -0.99
CA LEU A 112 16.56 5.26 -1.80
C LEU A 112 15.28 5.21 -2.65
N VAL A 113 14.13 5.54 -2.04
CA VAL A 113 12.85 5.60 -2.75
C VAL A 113 12.85 6.68 -3.83
N GLN A 114 13.36 7.88 -3.57
CA GLN A 114 13.43 8.96 -4.57
C GLN A 114 14.30 8.58 -5.76
N THR A 115 15.46 7.95 -5.52
CA THR A 115 16.32 7.41 -6.58
C THR A 115 15.57 6.39 -7.43
N THR A 116 14.84 5.45 -6.83
CA THR A 116 14.09 4.43 -7.59
C THR A 116 12.93 5.00 -8.41
N LEU A 117 12.38 6.15 -7.99
CA LEU A 117 11.31 6.84 -8.70
C LEU A 117 11.85 7.87 -9.72
N ASN A 118 13.18 7.97 -9.89
CA ASN A 118 13.87 8.97 -10.71
C ASN A 118 13.35 10.39 -10.44
N GLN A 119 13.14 10.72 -9.15
CA GLN A 119 12.72 12.06 -8.75
C GLN A 119 13.81 12.76 -7.97
N PRO A 120 14.05 14.06 -8.23
CA PRO A 120 15.00 14.82 -7.43
C PRO A 120 14.52 14.88 -5.97
N VAL A 121 15.48 14.90 -5.05
CA VAL A 121 15.25 15.24 -3.64
C VAL A 121 14.76 16.69 -3.61
N THR A 122 13.47 16.92 -3.77
CA THR A 122 12.91 18.24 -3.52
C THR A 122 13.01 18.46 -2.02
N HIS A 123 13.90 19.34 -1.59
CA HIS A 123 13.76 20.06 -0.33
C HIS A 123 12.72 21.15 -0.61
N PRO A 124 11.42 20.97 -0.28
CA PRO A 124 10.48 22.03 -0.47
C PRO A 124 10.87 23.17 0.46
N ASP A 125 11.17 24.33 -0.14
CA ASP A 125 10.90 25.61 0.52
C ASP A 125 9.48 25.53 1.11
N LEU A 126 9.42 25.79 2.40
CA LEU A 126 8.33 25.44 3.29
C LEU A 126 6.95 25.85 2.74
N MET A 127 6.00 24.90 2.73
CA MET A 127 4.67 25.25 3.23
C MET A 127 4.66 24.90 4.73
N PRO A 128 4.88 25.88 5.63
CA PRO A 128 4.89 25.61 7.04
C PRO A 128 3.46 25.26 7.49
N ILE A 129 3.25 24.02 7.93
CA ILE A 129 2.17 23.79 8.90
C ILE A 129 2.65 24.48 10.17
N LYS A 130 2.10 25.66 10.47
CA LYS A 130 2.33 26.37 11.72
C LYS A 130 1.82 25.52 12.88
N VAL A 131 2.71 24.69 13.41
CA VAL A 131 2.51 24.06 14.72
C VAL A 131 2.54 25.20 15.74
N PRO A 132 1.52 25.39 16.61
CA PRO A 132 1.64 26.31 17.72
C PRO A 132 2.71 25.78 18.67
N THR A 133 3.94 26.26 18.52
CA THR A 133 5.03 26.01 19.45
C THR A 133 4.77 26.85 20.70
N ALA A 134 4.40 26.18 21.79
CA ALA A 134 4.47 26.78 23.12
C ALA A 134 5.95 27.10 23.40
N LYS A 135 6.24 28.36 23.69
CA LYS A 135 7.57 28.81 24.12
C LYS A 135 7.92 28.11 25.44
N VAL A 136 8.93 27.23 25.41
CA VAL A 136 9.60 26.75 26.62
C VAL A 136 10.90 27.54 26.74
N THR A 137 10.90 28.55 27.60
CA THR A 137 12.10 29.27 28.02
C THR A 137 12.76 28.48 29.14
N THR A 138 13.96 27.96 28.91
CA THR A 138 14.86 27.54 30.00
C THR A 138 16.16 28.32 29.84
N ASN A 139 16.35 29.26 30.77
CA ASN A 139 17.59 30.00 30.92
C ASN A 139 18.64 29.09 31.56
N THR A 140 19.74 28.82 30.86
CA THR A 140 20.93 28.22 31.48
C THR A 140 22.06 29.24 31.41
N LYS A 141 22.38 29.82 32.58
CA LYS A 141 23.61 30.56 32.87
C LYS A 141 24.79 29.60 32.76
N VAL A 142 25.83 29.97 32.01
CA VAL A 142 27.19 29.46 32.23
C VAL A 142 28.14 30.66 32.25
N VAL A 143 28.96 30.66 33.29
CA VAL A 143 29.83 31.71 33.80
C VAL A 143 31.12 31.78 32.99
N THR A 144 31.56 33.00 32.69
CA THR A 144 32.89 33.34 32.18
C THR A 144 33.91 33.43 33.32
N SER A 145 35.15 33.02 33.05
CA SER A 145 36.32 33.55 33.75
C SER A 145 37.41 33.84 32.72
N GLU A 146 37.73 35.12 32.61
CA GLU A 146 38.78 35.72 31.79
C GLU A 146 40.17 35.46 32.39
N VAL A 147 41.19 35.31 31.54
CA VAL A 147 42.57 35.71 31.85
C VAL A 147 43.16 36.35 30.59
N ALA A 148 43.59 37.61 30.73
CA ALA A 148 44.15 38.48 29.70
C ALA A 148 45.67 38.29 29.52
N VAL A 149 46.22 38.81 28.40
CA VAL A 149 47.40 39.71 28.28
C VAL A 149 47.96 39.67 26.81
N GLU A 150 47.95 40.83 26.13
CA GLU A 150 48.70 41.17 24.88
C GLU A 150 50.08 41.82 25.26
N PRO A 151 51.08 42.23 24.39
CA PRO A 151 50.99 42.67 22.97
C PRO A 151 52.26 42.64 22.03
N THR A 152 52.06 43.11 20.78
CA THR A 152 52.96 43.85 19.82
C THR A 152 53.94 43.20 18.78
N LYS A 153 53.63 43.50 17.49
CA LYS A 153 54.41 43.99 16.30
C LYS A 153 55.51 43.16 15.58
N VAL A 154 55.39 43.13 14.22
CA VAL A 154 56.37 43.44 13.12
C VAL A 154 56.46 42.38 11.98
N ILE A 155 55.96 42.79 10.79
CA ILE A 155 56.42 42.61 9.37
C ILE A 155 56.73 41.20 8.82
N GLU A 156 56.06 40.79 7.72
CA GLU A 156 56.63 40.62 6.35
C GLU A 156 55.56 40.21 5.31
N THR A 157 55.51 40.99 4.23
CA THR A 157 54.96 40.70 2.88
C THR A 157 55.46 39.33 2.36
N VAL A 158 54.84 38.58 1.44
CA VAL A 158 54.69 38.82 -0.01
C VAL A 158 53.75 37.76 -0.63
N LYS A 159 53.17 38.12 -1.79
CA LYS A 159 52.66 37.32 -2.92
C LYS A 159 51.14 37.11 -3.03
N ALA A 160 50.54 38.07 -3.74
CA ALA A 160 49.42 37.84 -4.64
C ALA A 160 49.78 36.78 -5.70
N VAL A 161 48.81 35.93 -6.06
CA VAL A 161 48.90 35.01 -7.20
C VAL A 161 47.97 35.53 -8.28
N GLU A 162 48.56 35.76 -9.46
CA GLU A 162 47.95 36.23 -10.70
C GLU A 162 47.13 35.13 -11.38
N MET A 163 46.15 35.57 -12.19
CA MET A 163 45.55 34.79 -13.28
C MET A 163 46.45 34.87 -14.51
N VAL A 164 46.77 33.75 -15.18
CA VAL A 164 46.87 33.58 -16.66
C VAL A 164 46.82 32.09 -17.03
N GLU A 165 45.93 31.81 -17.99
CA GLU A 165 45.82 30.73 -19.00
C GLU A 165 46.65 29.43 -18.88
N VAL A 166 45.91 28.31 -18.88
CA VAL A 166 46.36 27.04 -19.47
C VAL A 166 45.45 26.77 -20.67
N THR A 167 46.05 26.78 -21.85
CA THR A 167 45.47 26.22 -23.07
C THR A 167 45.59 24.69 -23.00
N GLU A 168 44.46 24.00 -22.98
CA GLU A 168 44.40 22.59 -23.37
C GLU A 168 43.47 22.48 -24.58
N VAL A 169 44.08 22.10 -25.70
CA VAL A 169 43.39 21.67 -26.91
C VAL A 169 42.59 20.42 -26.55
N VAL A 170 41.27 20.52 -26.56
CA VAL A 170 40.39 19.35 -26.42
C VAL A 170 40.22 18.73 -27.79
N ASP A 171 40.99 17.67 -28.05
CA ASP A 171 40.80 16.81 -29.21
C ASP A 171 39.40 16.16 -29.13
N ASN A 172 38.49 16.67 -29.95
CA ASN A 172 37.15 16.12 -30.19
C ASN A 172 37.23 14.84 -31.04
N GLU A 173 37.91 13.80 -30.55
CA GLU A 173 37.97 12.50 -31.24
C GLU A 173 37.36 11.35 -30.43
N ASN A 174 36.96 11.56 -29.16
CA ASN A 174 36.44 10.49 -28.28
C ASN A 174 34.96 10.58 -27.91
N GLN A 175 34.20 11.57 -28.42
CA GLN A 175 32.76 11.64 -28.21
C GLN A 175 31.99 10.65 -29.09
N GLU A 176 32.46 10.40 -30.31
CA GLU A 176 31.80 9.46 -31.24
C GLU A 176 31.99 8.00 -30.81
N ASP A 177 33.17 7.64 -30.29
CA ASP A 177 33.43 6.30 -29.76
C ASP A 177 32.60 5.99 -28.50
N TYR A 178 32.31 7.00 -27.67
CA TYR A 178 31.42 6.83 -26.51
C TYR A 178 29.95 6.66 -26.92
N LEU A 179 29.51 7.37 -27.95
CA LEU A 179 28.15 7.22 -28.49
C LEU A 179 27.99 5.87 -29.22
N ALA A 180 28.99 5.45 -30.00
CA ALA A 180 29.00 4.14 -30.65
C ALA A 180 29.03 2.97 -29.65
N THR A 181 29.74 3.13 -28.53
CA THR A 181 29.73 2.12 -27.44
C THR A 181 28.39 2.07 -26.71
N ILE A 182 27.67 3.19 -26.59
CA ILE A 182 26.30 3.22 -26.06
C ILE A 182 25.32 2.58 -27.04
N GLU A 183 25.41 2.92 -28.33
CA GLU A 183 24.53 2.37 -29.38
C GLU A 183 24.70 0.87 -29.54
N THR A 184 25.94 0.36 -29.50
CA THR A 184 26.22 -1.08 -29.55
C THR A 184 25.69 -1.80 -28.30
N LYS A 185 25.78 -1.17 -27.11
CA LYS A 185 25.20 -1.71 -25.87
C LYS A 185 23.67 -1.79 -25.94
N TYR A 186 23.00 -0.72 -26.37
CA TYR A 186 21.54 -0.71 -26.55
C TYR A 186 21.08 -1.66 -27.66
N ALA A 187 21.82 -1.78 -28.77
CA ALA A 187 21.54 -2.72 -29.84
C ALA A 187 21.73 -4.19 -29.42
N GLN A 188 22.62 -4.48 -28.46
CA GLN A 188 22.75 -5.80 -27.85
C GLN A 188 21.60 -6.12 -26.89
N GLU A 189 21.08 -5.12 -26.16
CA GLU A 189 19.94 -5.27 -25.25
C GLU A 189 18.59 -5.43 -25.97
N LEU A 190 18.45 -4.86 -27.18
CA LEU A 190 17.24 -4.97 -28.02
C LEU A 190 17.14 -6.26 -28.83
N LYS A 191 18.18 -7.10 -28.87
CA LYS A 191 18.08 -8.43 -29.47
C LYS A 191 17.18 -9.31 -28.58
N PRO A 192 16.09 -9.88 -29.10
CA PRO A 192 15.27 -10.78 -28.30
C PRO A 192 16.12 -11.99 -27.89
N LYS A 193 16.39 -12.12 -26.58
CA LYS A 193 17.01 -13.31 -26.02
C LYS A 193 16.12 -14.49 -26.39
N ARG A 194 16.56 -15.31 -27.37
CA ARG A 194 16.01 -16.64 -27.61
C ARG A 194 16.28 -17.46 -26.36
N THR A 195 15.31 -17.54 -25.47
CA THR A 195 15.35 -18.46 -24.35
C THR A 195 15.35 -19.87 -24.93
N LYS A 196 16.43 -20.60 -24.68
CA LYS A 196 16.41 -22.05 -24.83
C LYS A 196 15.33 -22.56 -23.88
N LYS A 197 14.43 -23.37 -24.42
CA LYS A 197 13.39 -24.07 -23.68
C LYS A 197 14.09 -25.07 -22.75
N THR A 198 14.44 -24.63 -21.54
CA THR A 198 14.79 -25.53 -20.44
C THR A 198 13.48 -26.11 -19.94
N THR A 199 13.30 -27.39 -20.25
CA THR A 199 12.51 -28.34 -19.47
C THR A 199 12.91 -28.25 -17.99
N ASP A 200 11.94 -28.53 -17.11
CA ASP A 200 12.06 -28.57 -15.64
C ASP A 200 11.68 -27.29 -14.88
N GLU A 201 10.55 -26.69 -15.24
CA GLU A 201 9.62 -26.11 -14.26
C GLU A 201 8.23 -26.67 -14.55
N ALA A 202 7.57 -27.20 -13.51
CA ALA A 202 6.36 -28.01 -13.63
C ALA A 202 5.29 -27.35 -14.52
N GLU A 203 4.99 -27.98 -15.66
CA GLU A 203 3.77 -27.73 -16.41
C GLU A 203 2.59 -28.03 -15.47
N ALA A 204 1.97 -26.99 -14.91
CA ALA A 204 0.63 -27.10 -14.37
C ALA A 204 -0.22 -27.78 -15.46
N PRO A 205 -1.01 -28.82 -15.11
CA PRO A 205 -1.76 -29.55 -16.11
C PRO A 205 -2.58 -28.54 -16.90
N LYS A 206 -2.48 -28.57 -18.24
CA LYS A 206 -3.43 -27.86 -19.11
C LYS A 206 -4.78 -28.53 -18.93
N VAL A 207 -5.45 -28.20 -17.85
CA VAL A 207 -6.82 -28.60 -17.58
C VAL A 207 -7.67 -27.98 -18.68
N ALA A 208 -8.44 -28.80 -19.37
CA ALA A 208 -9.30 -28.32 -20.45
C ALA A 208 -10.24 -27.24 -19.91
N LYS A 209 -10.58 -26.22 -20.71
CA LYS A 209 -11.54 -25.14 -20.33
C LYS A 209 -12.88 -25.69 -19.80
N ALA A 210 -13.18 -26.97 -20.00
CA ALA A 210 -14.38 -27.65 -19.53
C ALA A 210 -14.36 -27.97 -18.02
N ASP A 211 -13.19 -28.17 -17.40
CA ASP A 211 -13.11 -28.61 -16.00
C ASP A 211 -12.81 -27.45 -15.02
N LEU A 212 -12.55 -26.24 -15.54
CA LEU A 212 -12.33 -25.03 -14.74
C LEU A 212 -13.66 -24.35 -14.35
N SER A 213 -13.69 -23.82 -13.13
CA SER A 213 -14.80 -23.00 -12.66
C SER A 213 -14.96 -21.71 -13.48
N LEU A 214 -16.15 -21.13 -13.47
CA LEU A 214 -16.46 -19.91 -14.23
C LEU A 214 -15.53 -18.73 -13.86
N GLU A 215 -15.16 -18.63 -12.58
CA GLU A 215 -14.25 -17.59 -12.05
C GLU A 215 -12.80 -17.81 -12.52
N GLU A 216 -12.35 -19.06 -12.62
CA GLU A 216 -11.01 -19.37 -13.16
C GLU A 216 -10.95 -19.11 -14.68
N ARG A 217 -12.05 -19.37 -15.40
CA ARG A 217 -12.13 -19.02 -16.83
C ARG A 217 -12.20 -17.51 -17.05
N SER A 218 -12.86 -16.77 -16.15
CA SER A 218 -13.02 -15.33 -16.29
C SER A 218 -11.72 -14.57 -16.06
N THR A 219 -10.90 -15.05 -15.13
CA THR A 219 -9.53 -14.55 -14.85
C THR A 219 -8.59 -14.86 -16.00
N LEU A 220 -8.60 -16.09 -16.54
CA LEU A 220 -7.78 -16.50 -17.69
C LEU A 220 -8.09 -15.72 -18.97
N ASP A 221 -9.36 -15.60 -19.34
CA ASP A 221 -9.75 -14.86 -20.56
C ASP A 221 -9.74 -13.33 -20.31
N GLY A 222 -9.44 -12.86 -19.09
CA GLY A 222 -9.37 -11.44 -18.71
C GLY A 222 -10.70 -10.71 -18.79
N SER A 223 -11.80 -11.44 -18.64
CA SER A 223 -13.16 -10.92 -18.73
C SER A 223 -13.63 -10.20 -17.47
N ASP A 224 -12.93 -10.39 -16.34
CA ASP A 224 -13.22 -9.70 -15.07
C ASP A 224 -13.03 -8.19 -15.14
N LYS A 225 -12.18 -7.71 -16.05
CA LYS A 225 -11.89 -6.28 -16.24
C LYS A 225 -13.02 -5.51 -16.95
N ILE A 226 -14.06 -6.21 -17.42
CA ILE A 226 -15.21 -5.60 -18.10
C ILE A 226 -16.09 -4.90 -17.05
N SER A 227 -16.33 -3.61 -17.26
CA SER A 227 -17.08 -2.70 -16.37
C SER A 227 -18.53 -3.13 -16.14
N GLU A 228 -19.17 -3.66 -17.17
CA GLU A 228 -20.57 -4.04 -17.17
C GLU A 228 -20.82 -5.20 -16.22
N SER A 229 -21.94 -5.14 -15.51
CA SER A 229 -22.33 -6.21 -14.61
C SER A 229 -22.71 -7.46 -15.42
N ARG A 230 -22.37 -8.63 -14.88
CA ARG A 230 -22.66 -9.90 -15.56
C ARG A 230 -24.17 -10.07 -15.77
N ASP A 231 -24.96 -9.73 -14.76
CA ASP A 231 -26.42 -9.86 -14.78
C ASP A 231 -27.06 -8.99 -15.86
N GLU A 232 -26.53 -7.78 -16.12
CA GLU A 232 -26.98 -6.92 -17.22
C GLU A 232 -26.67 -7.55 -18.59
N LEU A 233 -25.47 -8.09 -18.77
CA LEU A 233 -25.09 -8.79 -20.01
C LEU A 233 -25.94 -10.04 -20.24
N GLU A 234 -26.25 -10.80 -19.20
CA GLU A 234 -27.12 -11.97 -19.28
C GLU A 234 -28.56 -11.58 -19.65
N LYS A 235 -29.12 -10.54 -19.01
CA LYS A 235 -30.46 -10.03 -19.35
C LYS A 235 -30.52 -9.60 -20.82
N HIS A 236 -29.55 -8.84 -21.29
CA HIS A 236 -29.51 -8.38 -22.68
C HIS A 236 -29.29 -9.53 -23.68
N ALA A 237 -28.50 -10.53 -23.32
CA ALA A 237 -28.32 -11.71 -24.16
C ALA A 237 -29.62 -12.54 -24.26
N MET A 238 -30.39 -12.65 -23.17
CA MET A 238 -31.67 -13.36 -23.16
C MET A 238 -32.75 -12.61 -23.95
N THR A 239 -32.81 -11.28 -23.86
CA THR A 239 -33.75 -10.49 -24.67
C THR A 239 -33.45 -10.60 -26.17
N LEU A 240 -32.17 -10.64 -26.55
CA LEU A 240 -31.76 -10.92 -27.94
C LEU A 240 -32.09 -12.35 -28.36
N LYS A 241 -31.84 -13.32 -27.48
CA LYS A 241 -32.12 -14.75 -27.73
C LYS A 241 -33.61 -14.99 -28.00
N ALA A 242 -34.51 -14.29 -27.29
CA ALA A 242 -35.95 -14.40 -27.45
C ALA A 242 -36.46 -13.93 -28.83
N LYS A 243 -35.70 -13.06 -29.51
CA LYS A 243 -36.07 -12.53 -30.84
C LYS A 243 -35.61 -13.42 -32.01
N LEU A 244 -34.83 -14.46 -31.75
CA LEU A 244 -34.29 -15.33 -32.79
C LEU A 244 -35.38 -16.20 -33.44
N PRO A 245 -35.33 -16.41 -34.77
CA PRO A 245 -36.19 -17.37 -35.44
C PRO A 245 -35.82 -18.81 -35.03
N THR A 246 -36.80 -19.72 -35.09
CA THR A 246 -36.65 -21.14 -34.70
C THR A 246 -35.68 -21.94 -35.57
N THR A 247 -35.28 -21.38 -36.71
CA THR A 247 -34.29 -21.95 -37.64
C THR A 247 -32.89 -22.04 -37.02
N GLU A 248 -32.52 -21.11 -36.14
CA GLU A 248 -31.18 -21.03 -35.54
C GLU A 248 -31.07 -21.82 -34.22
N LYS A 249 -31.34 -23.13 -34.30
CA LYS A 249 -31.36 -24.07 -33.15
C LYS A 249 -30.06 -24.05 -32.33
N ALA A 250 -28.91 -23.83 -32.95
CA ALA A 250 -27.61 -23.80 -32.28
C ALA A 250 -27.46 -22.61 -31.32
N LEU A 251 -27.99 -21.44 -31.68
CA LEU A 251 -27.97 -20.25 -30.81
C LEU A 251 -29.02 -20.37 -29.70
N LEU A 252 -30.19 -20.94 -30.02
CA LEU A 252 -31.25 -21.21 -29.05
C LEU A 252 -30.83 -22.23 -27.98
N LYS A 253 -30.03 -23.24 -28.31
CA LYS A 253 -29.55 -24.25 -27.36
C LYS A 253 -28.39 -23.77 -26.47
N ALA A 254 -27.79 -22.62 -26.76
CA ALA A 254 -26.64 -22.13 -25.99
C ALA A 254 -27.07 -21.62 -24.59
N ASP A 255 -26.37 -22.10 -23.55
CA ASP A 255 -26.60 -21.69 -22.16
C ASP A 255 -25.74 -20.47 -21.79
N VAL A 256 -26.37 -19.29 -21.81
CA VAL A 256 -25.70 -18.01 -21.52
C VAL A 256 -25.16 -17.95 -20.08
N LYS A 257 -25.81 -18.65 -19.14
CA LYS A 257 -25.45 -18.65 -17.71
C LYS A 257 -24.08 -19.28 -17.43
N THR A 258 -23.60 -20.18 -18.27
CA THR A 258 -22.31 -20.86 -18.09
C THR A 258 -21.16 -20.16 -18.83
N MET A 259 -21.44 -19.09 -19.56
CA MET A 259 -20.46 -18.38 -20.39
C MET A 259 -19.71 -17.28 -19.61
N THR A 260 -18.45 -16.99 -19.92
CA THR A 260 -17.75 -15.82 -19.36
C THR A 260 -18.29 -14.50 -19.92
N LYS A 261 -18.00 -13.33 -19.29
CA LYS A 261 -18.51 -12.03 -19.79
C LYS A 261 -18.12 -11.77 -21.26
N LYS A 262 -16.90 -12.15 -21.65
CA LYS A 262 -16.43 -12.04 -23.05
C LYS A 262 -17.16 -12.98 -23.99
N GLU A 263 -17.45 -14.21 -23.55
CA GLU A 263 -18.23 -15.19 -24.31
C GLU A 263 -19.68 -14.71 -24.51
N ILE A 264 -20.30 -14.10 -23.48
CA ILE A 264 -21.65 -13.51 -23.58
C ILE A 264 -21.67 -12.38 -24.62
N ILE A 265 -20.70 -11.46 -24.60
CA ILE A 265 -20.60 -10.39 -25.60
C ILE A 265 -20.42 -10.96 -27.01
N LYS A 266 -19.59 -12.00 -27.17
CA LYS A 266 -19.37 -12.69 -28.45
C LYS A 266 -20.66 -13.36 -28.94
N TYR A 267 -21.40 -14.00 -28.04
CA TYR A 267 -22.71 -14.59 -28.33
C TYR A 267 -23.71 -13.52 -28.77
N MET A 268 -23.83 -12.41 -28.04
CA MET A 268 -24.70 -11.28 -28.40
C MET A 268 -24.41 -10.74 -29.80
N ARG A 269 -23.14 -10.56 -30.18
CA ARG A 269 -22.73 -10.15 -31.53
C ARG A 269 -23.14 -11.16 -32.60
N LYS A 270 -23.03 -12.46 -32.30
CA LYS A 270 -23.41 -13.52 -33.24
C LYS A 270 -24.92 -13.54 -33.46
N VAL A 271 -25.70 -13.34 -32.39
CA VAL A 271 -27.16 -13.23 -32.45
C VAL A 271 -27.59 -11.97 -33.21
N SER A 272 -26.99 -10.81 -32.94
CA SER A 272 -27.32 -9.56 -33.64
C SER A 272 -27.04 -9.67 -35.15
N ASN A 273 -25.91 -10.25 -35.53
CA ASN A 273 -25.56 -10.44 -36.94
C ASN A 273 -26.50 -11.42 -37.67
N LYS A 274 -27.17 -12.31 -36.93
CA LYS A 274 -28.15 -13.23 -37.48
C LYS A 274 -29.55 -12.64 -37.55
N LEU A 275 -29.90 -11.76 -36.63
CA LEU A 275 -31.16 -10.99 -36.68
C LEU A 275 -31.12 -9.89 -37.76
N ALA A 276 -29.93 -9.39 -38.09
CA ALA A 276 -29.74 -8.39 -39.13
C ALA A 276 -29.72 -8.96 -40.56
N LYS A 277 -29.76 -10.29 -40.71
CA LYS A 277 -29.82 -11.01 -42.00
C LYS A 277 -31.20 -11.61 -42.17
#